data_AF-A0A9E5HE39-F1
#
_entry.id   AF-A0A9E5HE39-F1
#
_cell.length_a   1.000
_cell.length_b   1.000
_cell.length_c   1.000
_cell.angle_alpha   90.00
_cell.angle_beta   90.00
_cell.angle_gamma   90.00
#
_symmetry.space_group_name_H-M   'P 1'
#
loop_
_entity.id
_entity.type
_entity.pdbx_description
1 polymer ?
#
loop_
_entity_poly.entity_id
_entity_poly.type
_entity_poly.pdbx_seq_one_letter_code
_entity_poly.pdbx_strand_id
1 'polypeptide(L)' 'ALYLLHGVLIAVSTCGLTLGPRYISATEVSLLVLLESVFAPILAWMVLSEIPGQSTILGGFFILSALIVYNIIIIRRRI' A
#
# COMPACT_ATOMS: atom_id res chain seq x y z
N ALA A 1 -12.43 -24.22 2.13
CA ALA A 1 -11.35 -23.82 1.20
C ALA A 1 -11.04 -22.32 1.31
N LEU A 2 -12.01 -21.44 1.06
CA LEU A 2 -11.81 -19.98 1.07
C LEU A 2 -11.26 -19.42 2.40
N TYR A 3 -11.80 -19.85 3.55
CA TYR A 3 -11.30 -19.43 4.87
C TYR A 3 -9.84 -19.82 5.12
N LEU A 4 -9.41 -21.00 4.67
CA LEU A 4 -8.02 -21.44 4.80
C LEU A 4 -7.09 -20.62 3.90
N LEU A 5 -7.50 -20.37 2.65
CA LEU A 5 -6.75 -19.52 1.72
C LEU A 5 -6.58 -18.10 2.30
N HIS A 6 -7.66 -17.52 2.82
CA HIS A 6 -7.62 -16.20 3.46
C HIS A 6 -6.68 -16.17 4.67
N GLY A 7 -6.76 -17.17 5.55
CA GLY A 7 -5.89 -17.28 6.71
C GLY A 7 -4.40 -17.39 6.34
N VAL A 8 -4.07 -18.20 5.32
CA VAL A 8 -2.70 -18.34 4.82
C VAL A 8 -2.20 -17.02 4.21
N LEU A 9 -3.03 -16.34 3.41
CA LEU A 9 -2.67 -15.04 2.82
C LEU A 9 -2.37 -14.00 3.90
N ILE A 10 -3.23 -13.85 4.91
CA ILE A 10 -3.00 -12.90 6.01
C ILE A 10 -1.74 -13.26 6.80
N ALA A 11 -1.53 -14.54 7.10
CA ALA A 11 -0.34 -14.98 7.83
C ALA A 11 0.94 -14.60 7.08
N VAL A 12 1.02 -14.92 5.77
CA VAL A 12 2.17 -14.60 4.92
C VAL A 12 2.38 -13.08 4.82
N SER A 13 1.31 -12.31 4.58
CA SER A 13 1.38 -10.84 4.54
C SER A 13 1.87 -10.25 5.86
N THR A 14 1.39 -10.75 7.00
CA THR A 14 1.80 -10.27 8.33
C THR A 14 3.26 -10.60 8.63
N CYS A 15 3.74 -11.79 8.24
CA CYS A 15 5.15 -12.12 8.31
C CYS A 15 5.99 -11.15 7.46
N GLY A 16 5.56 -10.85 6.23
CA GLY A 16 6.23 -9.87 5.38
C GLY A 16 6.28 -8.46 6.00
N LEU A 17 5.16 -7.97 6.53
CA LEU A 17 5.06 -6.66 7.18
C LEU A 17 5.92 -6.56 8.45
N THR A 18 6.03 -7.64 9.22
CA THR A 18 6.88 -7.66 10.43
C THR A 18 8.37 -7.75 10.11
N LEU A 19 8.75 -8.38 8.99
CA LEU A 19 10.13 -8.46 8.51
C LEU A 19 10.58 -7.19 7.77
N GLY A 20 9.68 -6.52 7.04
CA GLY A 20 9.97 -5.36 6.19
C GLY A 20 10.77 -4.22 6.85
N PRO A 21 10.40 -3.74 8.07
CA PRO A 21 11.13 -2.67 8.77
C PRO A 21 12.59 -2.97 9.09
N ARG A 22 13.04 -4.23 8.96
CA ARG A 22 14.47 -4.57 9.13
C ARG A 22 15.32 -4.22 7.92
N TYR A 23 14.70 -4.07 6.74
CA TYR A 23 15.41 -3.85 5.47
C TYR A 23 15.26 -2.43 4.94
N ILE A 24 14.16 -1.76 5.29
CA ILE A 24 13.84 -0.39 4.86
C ILE A 24 13.49 0.46 6.09
N SER A 25 13.56 1.78 5.94
CA SER A 25 13.29 2.68 7.06
C SER A 25 11.84 2.56 7.53
N ALA A 26 11.59 2.80 8.84
CA ALA A 26 10.24 2.74 9.40
C ALA A 26 9.25 3.66 8.67
N THR A 27 9.73 4.80 8.15
CA THR A 27 8.92 5.74 7.37
C THR A 27 8.52 5.16 6.00
N GLU A 28 9.43 4.50 5.29
CA GLU A 28 9.13 3.82 4.01
C GLU A 28 8.09 2.72 4.20
N VAL A 29 8.21 1.93 5.27
CA VAL A 29 7.21 0.88 5.57
C VAL A 29 5.83 1.50 5.77
N SER A 30 5.72 2.56 6.57
CA SER A 30 4.43 3.21 6.81
C SER A 30 3.81 3.78 5.55
N LEU A 31 4.62 4.31 4.62
CA LEU A 31 4.14 4.80 3.33
C LEU A 31 3.70 3.66 2.40
N LEU A 32 4.41 2.53 2.40
CA LEU A 32 4.02 1.33 1.66
C LEU A 32 2.71 0.73 2.18
N VAL A 33 2.49 0.76 3.50
CA VAL A 33 1.20 0.35 4.09
C VAL A 33 0.07 1.29 3.65
N LEU A 34 0.34 2.59 3.56
CA LEU A 34 -0.64 3.56 3.04
C LEU A 34 -1.07 3.24 1.59
N LEU A 35 -0.18 2.64 0.81
CA LEU A 35 -0.45 2.26 -0.58
C LEU A 35 -1.48 1.11 -0.69
N GLU A 36 -1.66 0.30 0.36
CA GLU A 36 -2.72 -0.72 0.42
C GLU A 36 -4.11 -0.08 0.23
N SER A 37 -4.35 1.09 0.84
CA SER A 37 -5.60 1.84 0.69
C SER A 37 -5.85 2.33 -0.74
N VAL A 38 -4.80 2.44 -1.58
CA VAL A 38 -4.92 2.76 -3.01
C VAL A 38 -5.21 1.49 -3.82
N PHE A 39 -4.57 0.37 -3.47
CA PHE A 39 -4.79 -0.90 -4.16
C PHE A 39 -6.17 -1.51 -3.90
N ALA A 40 -6.73 -1.34 -2.70
CA ALA A 40 -8.05 -1.86 -2.35
C ALA A 40 -9.17 -1.43 -3.34
N PRO A 41 -9.39 -0.14 -3.63
CA PRO A 41 -10.40 0.28 -4.60
C PRO A 41 -10.05 -0.10 -6.04
N ILE A 42 -8.76 -0.18 -6.40
CA ILE A 42 -8.34 -0.66 -7.73
C ILE A 42 -8.75 -2.13 -7.90
N LEU A 43 -8.52 -2.97 -6.89
CA LEU A 43 -8.95 -4.37 -6.87
C LEU A 43 -10.47 -4.50 -6.88
N ALA A 44 -11.18 -3.70 -6.08
CA ALA A 44 -12.65 -3.68 -6.07
C ALA A 44 -13.22 -3.30 -7.44
N TRP A 45 -12.65 -2.29 -8.11
CA TRP A 45 -13.05 -1.91 -9.46
C TRP A 45 -12.80 -3.04 -10.47
N MET A 46 -11.65 -3.72 -10.41
CA MET A 46 -11.33 -4.81 -11.35
C MET A 46 -12.19 -6.07 -11.13
N VAL A 47 -12.48 -6.44 -9.88
CA VAL A 47 -13.16 -7.70 -9.54
C VAL A 47 -14.67 -7.54 -9.43
N LEU A 48 -15.12 -6.43 -8.83
CA LEU A 48 -16.53 -6.16 -8.53
C LEU A 48 -17.15 -5.14 -9.49
N SER A 49 -16.36 -4.53 -10.40
CA SER A 49 -16.83 -3.45 -11.29
C SER A 49 -17.41 -2.24 -10.55
N GLU A 50 -17.01 -2.04 -9.29
CA GLU A 50 -17.42 -0.90 -8.48
C GLU A 50 -16.70 0.37 -8.95
N ILE A 51 -17.48 1.39 -9.34
CA ILE A 51 -16.91 2.67 -9.78
C ILE A 51 -16.42 3.43 -8.54
N PRO A 52 -15.11 3.70 -8.41
CA PRO A 52 -14.59 4.42 -7.26
C PRO A 52 -15.14 5.85 -7.24
N GLY A 53 -15.60 6.29 -6.06
CA GLY A 53 -16.10 7.64 -5.87
C GLY A 53 -15.00 8.70 -6.00
N GLN A 54 -15.40 9.97 -6.17
CA GLN A 54 -14.45 11.09 -6.28
C GLN A 54 -13.53 11.22 -5.05
N SER A 55 -14.04 10.92 -3.85
CA SER A 55 -13.26 10.92 -2.61
C SER A 55 -12.15 9.86 -2.63
N THR A 56 -12.42 8.68 -3.19
CA THR A 56 -11.43 7.59 -3.34
C THR A 56 -10.30 8.00 -4.28
N ILE A 57 -10.63 8.63 -5.41
CA ILE A 57 -9.64 9.13 -6.37
C ILE A 57 -8.78 10.23 -5.73
N LEU A 58 -9.41 11.17 -5.01
CA LEU A 58 -8.70 12.26 -4.35
C LEU A 58 -7.76 11.74 -3.24
N GLY A 59 -8.23 10.79 -2.42
CA GLY A 59 -7.40 10.12 -1.42
C GLY A 59 -6.22 9.39 -2.04
N GLY A 60 -6.45 8.64 -3.12
CA GLY A 60 -5.39 7.96 -3.86
C GLY A 60 -4.34 8.92 -4.42
N PHE A 61 -4.77 10.07 -4.96
CA PHE A 61 -3.87 11.13 -5.41
C PHE A 61 -2.99 11.69 -4.28
N PHE A 62 -3.55 11.93 -3.09
CA PHE A 62 -2.77 12.40 -1.93
C PHE A 62 -1.74 11.36 -1.47
N ILE A 63 -2.11 10.08 -1.41
CA ILE A 63 -1.19 9.01 -1.01
C ILE A 63 -0.04 8.87 -2.02
N LEU A 64 -0.36 8.86 -3.32
CA LEU A 64 0.64 8.74 -4.39
C LEU A 64 1.59 9.94 -4.43
N SER A 65 1.06 11.15 -4.30
CA SER A 65 1.88 12.37 -4.26
C SER A 65 2.82 12.38 -3.04
N ALA A 66 2.35 11.99 -1.86
CA ALA A 66 3.18 11.86 -0.68
C ALA A 66 4.32 10.85 -0.87
N LEU A 67 4.04 9.70 -1.49
CA LEU A 67 5.04 8.67 -1.78
C LEU A 67 6.10 9.18 -2.77
N ILE A 68 5.68 9.88 -3.84
CA ILE A 68 6.59 10.46 -4.83
C ILE A 68 7.49 11.53 -4.18
N VAL A 69 6.92 12.46 -3.42
CA VAL A 69 7.67 13.52 -2.75
C VAL A 69 8.67 12.93 -1.77
N TYR A 70 8.25 11.95 -0.98
CA TYR A 70 9.14 11.26 -0.05
C TYR A 70 10.29 10.56 -0.78
N ASN A 71 9.99 9.84 -1.86
CA ASN A 71 11.01 9.13 -2.64
C ASN A 71 12.02 10.09 -3.30
N ILE A 72 11.56 11.24 -3.78
CA ILE A 72 12.45 12.29 -4.32
C ILE A 72 13.35 12.86 -3.21
N ILE A 73 12.82 13.10 -2.02
CA ILE A 73 13.60 13.65 -0.89
C ILE A 73 14.68 12.65 -0.47
N ILE A 74 14.35 11.35 -0.34
CA ILE A 74 15.33 10.35 0.09
C ILE A 74 16.43 10.16 -0.98
N ILE A 75 16.08 10.19 -2.26
CA ILE A 75 17.07 10.05 -3.34
C ILE A 75 18.01 11.25 -3.38
N ARG A 76 17.49 12.47 -3.16
CA ARG A 76 18.30 13.69 -3.07
C ARG A 76 19.20 13.75 -1.84
N ARG A 77 18.88 13.00 -0.77
CA ARG A 77 19.76 12.88 0.41
C ARG A 77 20.84 11.82 0.26
N ARG A 78 20.72 10.93 -0.73
CA ARG A 78 21.69 9.87 -1.03
C ARG A 78 22.79 10.30 -2.02
N ILE A 79 22.51 11.33 -2.83
CA ILE A 79 23.44 11.99 -3.76
C ILE A 79 24.15 13.12 -3.01
#